data_AF-A0A8I1TF55-F1
#
_entry.id   AF-A0A8I1TF55-F1
#
_cell.length_a   1.000
_cell.length_b   1.000
_cell.length_c   1.000
_cell.angle_alpha   90.00
_cell.angle_beta   90.00
_cell.angle_gamma   90.00
#
_symmetry.space_group_name_H-M   'P 1'
#
loop_
_entity.id
_entity.type
_entity.pdbx_description
1 polymer ?
#
loop_
_entity_poly.entity_id
_entity_poly.type
_entity_poly.pdbx_seq_one_letter_code
_entity_poly.pdbx_strand_id
1 'polypeptide(L)'
;MSFAHFAAALALLVAYLAPAAAFADTKLLEGTVTYRERMALPPGATVEVELVDVSLADAPARTLAQTAVTSQGQVPVPWRLEYDPAQIVPGHSYALQARITADGRLLFITAERHAVFTGEGPDRADIVVQRVTDAGFASPAGSWLAQEIDGGGVSDGVRTLLDIGADGSVSGRGGCNSMGGNATIEGENIRFGRIVATQMACAPAAMEQEGKFFAALEDVRAWRLDGDRLELLDAGGAVILVLARQ
;
A
#
# COMPACT_ATOMS: atom_id res chain seq x y z
N MET A 1 45.30 73.66 46.75
CA MET A 1 44.33 72.78 47.42
C MET A 1 43.38 72.28 46.32
N SER A 2 43.79 71.28 45.53
CA SER A 2 43.34 69.87 45.63
C SER A 2 41.84 69.74 45.88
N PHE A 3 41.09 69.19 44.92
CA PHE A 3 40.16 68.06 45.11
C PHE A 3 39.68 67.55 43.74
N ALA A 4 40.07 66.32 43.42
CA ALA A 4 39.60 65.55 42.26
C ALA A 4 38.11 65.21 42.40
N HIS A 5 37.37 65.13 41.29
CA HIS A 5 36.01 64.56 41.26
C HIS A 5 36.02 63.29 40.41
N PHE A 6 35.68 62.20 41.09
CA PHE A 6 35.57 60.84 40.61
C PHE A 6 34.27 60.63 39.80
N ALA A 7 34.35 59.74 38.82
CA ALA A 7 33.28 59.33 37.92
C ALA A 7 32.19 58.50 38.62
N ALA A 8 30.98 58.51 38.05
CA ALA A 8 30.00 57.42 38.19
C ALA A 8 29.31 57.20 36.84
N ALA A 9 29.76 56.21 36.07
CA ALA A 9 29.07 55.72 34.89
C ALA A 9 28.01 54.69 35.32
N LEU A 10 26.75 55.01 35.10
CA LEU A 10 25.62 54.12 35.37
C LEU A 10 25.54 53.06 34.25
N ALA A 11 26.00 51.84 34.53
CA ALA A 11 25.82 50.71 33.64
C ALA A 11 24.37 50.19 33.75
N LEU A 12 23.56 50.43 32.72
CA LEU A 12 22.24 49.82 32.55
C LEU A 12 22.40 48.32 32.27
N LEU A 13 22.18 47.49 33.28
CA LEU A 13 22.10 46.04 33.15
C LEU A 13 20.74 45.68 32.56
N VAL A 14 20.65 45.53 31.23
CA VAL A 14 19.48 44.93 30.59
C VAL A 14 19.54 43.43 30.87
N ALA A 15 18.70 42.94 31.78
CA ALA A 15 18.54 41.52 32.02
C ALA A 15 17.91 40.89 30.77
N TYR A 16 18.71 40.15 30.02
CA TYR A 16 18.23 39.31 28.91
C TYR A 16 17.42 38.16 29.54
N LEU A 17 16.09 38.30 29.64
CA LEU A 17 15.23 37.15 29.89
C LEU A 17 15.31 36.25 28.66
N ALA A 18 16.13 35.21 28.73
CA ALA A 18 16.00 34.09 27.81
C ALA A 18 14.57 33.55 27.97
N PRO A 19 13.80 33.39 26.88
CA PRO A 19 12.52 32.70 26.99
C PRO A 19 12.80 31.29 27.54
N ALA A 20 12.18 30.96 28.68
CA ALA A 20 12.16 29.59 29.15
C ALA A 20 11.53 28.75 28.04
N ALA A 21 12.29 27.80 27.49
CA ALA A 21 11.73 26.80 26.61
C ALA A 21 10.62 26.10 27.40
N ALA A 22 9.37 26.30 26.98
CA ALA A 22 8.26 25.51 27.49
C ALA A 22 8.53 24.07 27.08
N PHE A 23 8.96 23.24 28.02
CA PHE A 23 9.00 21.81 27.81
C PHE A 23 7.54 21.36 27.67
N ALA A 24 7.13 20.98 26.47
CA ALA A 24 5.86 20.28 26.30
C ALA A 24 5.96 18.97 27.09
N ASP A 25 4.99 18.72 27.96
CA ASP A 25 4.88 17.46 28.72
C ASP A 25 4.51 16.33 27.75
N THR A 26 5.47 15.81 26.98
CA THR A 26 5.23 14.70 26.05
C THR A 26 5.06 13.39 26.81
N LYS A 27 4.06 12.59 26.43
CA LYS A 27 3.91 11.20 26.87
C LYS A 27 4.34 10.23 25.78
N LEU A 28 4.65 9.01 26.20
CA LEU A 28 5.13 7.96 25.32
C LEU A 28 4.08 6.85 25.20
N LEU A 29 3.77 6.45 23.97
CA LEU A 29 3.16 5.16 23.65
C LEU A 29 4.23 4.24 23.05
N GLU A 30 4.18 2.97 23.40
CA GLU A 30 5.09 1.98 22.85
C GLU A 30 4.39 0.66 22.53
N GLY A 31 5.05 -0.20 21.78
CA GLY A 31 4.51 -1.50 21.44
C GLY A 31 5.26 -2.16 20.32
N THR A 32 4.60 -3.12 19.70
CA THR A 32 5.14 -3.82 18.54
C THR A 32 4.18 -3.81 17.36
N VAL A 33 4.71 -3.87 16.15
CA VAL A 33 3.95 -4.21 14.94
C VAL A 33 4.31 -5.64 14.53
N THR A 34 3.29 -6.47 14.31
CA THR A 34 3.44 -7.86 13.86
C THR A 34 2.45 -8.19 12.75
N TYR A 35 2.66 -9.29 12.03
CA TYR A 35 1.70 -9.85 11.06
C TYR A 35 1.69 -11.38 11.16
N ARG A 36 0.67 -12.03 10.58
CA ARG A 36 0.39 -13.46 10.81
C ARG A 36 1.10 -14.39 9.81
N GLU A 37 1.52 -13.86 8.68
CA GLU A 37 2.20 -14.59 7.61
C GLU A 37 3.61 -15.04 8.05
N ARG A 38 4.00 -16.26 7.67
CA ARG A 38 5.33 -16.82 7.96
C ARG A 38 6.36 -16.39 6.93
N MET A 39 6.48 -15.09 6.68
CA MET A 39 7.47 -14.50 5.80
C MET A 39 8.37 -13.53 6.56
N ALA A 40 9.63 -13.40 6.14
CA ALA A 40 10.48 -12.31 6.62
C ALA A 40 10.02 -10.98 6.02
N LEU A 41 10.17 -9.90 6.77
CA LEU A 41 9.91 -8.58 6.24
C LEU A 41 11.08 -8.21 5.30
N PRO A 42 10.85 -7.57 4.14
CA PRO A 42 11.95 -7.11 3.31
C PRO A 42 12.93 -6.21 4.10
N PRO A 43 14.25 -6.37 3.94
CA PRO A 43 15.22 -5.45 4.55
C PRO A 43 14.95 -4.02 4.11
N GLY A 44 15.00 -3.05 5.04
CA GLY A 44 14.75 -1.65 4.71
C GLY A 44 13.28 -1.26 4.64
N ALA A 45 12.35 -2.19 4.92
CA ALA A 45 10.95 -1.85 5.07
C ALA A 45 10.75 -0.82 6.19
N THR A 46 9.93 0.20 5.94
CA THR A 46 9.59 1.24 6.90
C THR A 46 8.22 0.95 7.52
N VAL A 47 8.20 0.79 8.84
CA VAL A 47 7.00 0.68 9.66
C VAL A 47 6.65 2.05 10.18
N GLU A 48 5.48 2.56 9.80
CA GLU A 48 4.96 3.84 10.25
C GLU A 48 3.77 3.59 11.17
N VAL A 49 3.74 4.26 12.31
CA VAL A 49 2.65 4.20 13.29
C VAL A 49 2.15 5.61 13.56
N GLU A 50 0.84 5.80 13.45
CA GLU A 50 0.15 7.06 13.65
C GLU A 50 -0.87 6.94 14.79
N LEU A 51 -0.90 7.94 15.67
CA LEU A 51 -1.99 8.18 16.60
C LEU A 51 -2.97 9.15 15.96
N VAL A 52 -4.23 8.72 15.81
CA VAL A 52 -5.26 9.49 15.13
C VAL A 52 -6.50 9.73 16.01
N ASP A 53 -7.07 10.92 15.88
CA ASP A 53 -8.39 11.27 16.41
C ASP A 53 -9.47 10.82 15.41
N VAL A 54 -10.30 9.88 15.84
CA VAL A 54 -11.36 9.22 15.06
C VAL A 54 -12.74 9.49 15.66
N SER A 55 -12.89 10.62 16.36
CA SER A 55 -14.15 11.01 17.02
C SER A 55 -15.25 11.36 16.02
N LEU A 56 -14.88 11.79 14.82
CA LEU A 56 -15.79 12.09 13.74
C LEU A 56 -15.87 10.88 12.80
N ALA A 57 -17.06 10.32 12.63
CA ALA A 57 -17.26 9.11 11.82
C ALA A 57 -17.09 9.37 10.30
N ASP A 58 -17.48 10.57 9.84
CA ASP A 58 -17.55 10.92 8.41
C ASP A 58 -16.51 11.95 7.97
N ALA A 59 -15.46 12.15 8.77
CA ALA A 59 -14.36 13.05 8.46
C ALA A 59 -13.03 12.28 8.40
N PRO A 60 -12.06 12.73 7.59
CA PRO A 60 -10.71 12.21 7.66
C PRO A 60 -10.18 12.29 9.09
N ALA A 61 -9.59 11.20 9.57
CA ALA A 61 -9.01 11.15 10.90
C ALA A 61 -7.86 12.16 11.00
N ARG A 62 -7.78 12.88 12.13
CA ARG A 62 -6.72 13.86 12.35
C ARG A 62 -5.53 13.18 13.03
N THR A 63 -4.38 13.17 12.37
CA THR A 63 -3.12 12.69 12.96
C THR A 63 -2.66 13.63 14.07
N LEU A 64 -2.42 13.07 15.26
CA LEU A 64 -1.92 13.79 16.44
C LEU A 64 -0.41 13.59 16.61
N ALA A 65 0.07 12.38 16.31
CA ALA A 65 1.48 12.02 16.36
C ALA A 65 1.78 10.90 15.36
N GLN A 66 3.03 10.85 14.91
CA GLN A 66 3.53 9.84 13.98
C GLN A 66 4.96 9.43 14.35
N THR A 67 5.30 8.16 14.11
CA THR A 67 6.67 7.64 14.19
C THR A 67 6.95 6.70 13.02
N ALA A 68 8.20 6.60 12.62
CA ALA A 68 8.64 5.70 11.55
C ALA A 68 9.89 4.92 11.98
N VAL A 69 9.89 3.62 11.75
CA VAL A 69 10.95 2.68 12.12
C VAL A 69 11.35 1.86 10.90
N THR A 70 12.61 1.97 10.49
CA THR A 70 13.16 1.08 9.46
C THR A 70 13.49 -0.28 10.07
N SER A 71 12.85 -1.34 9.57
CA SER A 71 13.09 -2.70 10.01
C SER A 71 14.32 -3.32 9.34
N GLN A 72 15.04 -4.15 10.11
CA GLN A 72 16.13 -5.01 9.64
C GLN A 72 15.63 -6.35 9.07
N GLY A 73 14.34 -6.43 8.71
CA GLY A 73 13.68 -7.60 8.14
C GLY A 73 13.10 -8.59 9.16
N GLN A 74 13.05 -8.21 10.43
CA GLN A 74 12.53 -9.03 11.52
C GLN A 74 11.22 -8.47 12.05
N VAL A 75 10.28 -9.35 12.38
CA VAL A 75 9.07 -9.08 13.18
C VAL A 75 9.12 -9.88 14.48
N PRO A 76 8.54 -9.39 15.58
CA PRO A 76 7.81 -8.11 15.73
C PRO A 76 8.74 -6.88 15.68
N VAL A 77 8.27 -5.79 15.05
CA VAL A 77 9.02 -4.51 14.98
C VAL A 77 8.64 -3.62 16.16
N PRO A 78 9.56 -3.29 17.07
CA PRO A 78 9.26 -2.38 18.18
C PRO A 78 9.11 -0.94 17.67
N TRP A 79 8.14 -0.21 18.23
CA TRP A 79 7.90 1.20 17.92
C TRP A 79 7.71 2.02 19.20
N ARG A 80 8.00 3.32 19.08
CA ARG A 80 7.84 4.33 20.13
C ARG A 80 7.30 5.60 19.53
N LEU A 81 6.24 6.13 20.12
CA LEU A 81 5.50 7.30 19.64
C LEU A 81 5.33 8.30 20.77
N GLU A 82 5.93 9.48 20.62
CA GLU A 82 5.72 10.59 21.54
C GLU A 82 4.49 11.39 21.12
N TYR A 83 3.65 11.79 22.08
CA TYR A 83 2.45 12.57 21.83
C TYR A 83 2.23 13.63 22.92
N ASP A 84 1.51 14.69 22.58
CA ASP A 84 1.09 15.73 23.52
C ASP A 84 -0.22 15.31 24.22
N PRO A 85 -0.21 15.03 25.54
CA PRO A 85 -1.40 14.64 26.28
C PRO A 85 -2.47 15.74 26.32
N ALA A 86 -2.13 17.01 26.09
CA ALA A 86 -3.11 18.09 26.00
C ALA A 86 -4.03 17.97 24.77
N GLN A 87 -3.62 17.18 23.77
CA GLN A 87 -4.44 16.89 22.58
C GLN A 87 -5.47 15.77 22.82
N ILE A 88 -5.42 15.09 23.97
CA ILE A 88 -6.34 14.02 24.34
C ILE A 88 -7.52 14.62 25.11
N VAL A 89 -8.64 14.76 24.42
CA VAL A 89 -9.87 15.40 24.88
C VAL A 89 -10.83 14.35 25.46
N PRO A 90 -11.40 14.57 26.66
CA PRO A 90 -12.42 13.69 27.20
C PRO A 90 -13.63 13.54 26.27
N GLY A 91 -14.09 12.30 26.07
CA GLY A 91 -15.22 11.98 25.18
C GLY A 91 -14.86 11.80 23.70
N HIS A 92 -13.62 12.08 23.31
CA HIS A 92 -13.11 11.75 21.98
C HIS A 92 -12.71 10.27 21.88
N SER A 93 -12.63 9.77 20.66
CA SER A 93 -12.17 8.42 20.33
C SER A 93 -10.85 8.49 19.57
N TYR A 94 -9.87 7.70 20.02
CA TYR A 94 -8.53 7.66 19.45
C TYR A 94 -8.18 6.25 18.99
N ALA A 95 -7.38 6.17 17.93
CA ALA A 95 -6.91 4.89 17.41
C ALA A 95 -5.45 4.98 16.98
N LEU A 96 -4.77 3.84 17.01
CA LEU A 96 -3.49 3.65 16.34
C LEU A 96 -3.72 3.06 14.95
N GLN A 97 -2.97 3.57 13.98
CA GLN A 97 -2.89 3.02 12.64
C GLN A 97 -1.43 2.70 12.33
N ALA A 98 -1.17 1.55 11.74
CA ALA A 98 0.16 1.17 11.29
C ALA A 98 0.14 0.78 9.82
N ARG A 99 1.21 1.14 9.12
CA ARG A 99 1.48 0.72 7.75
C ARG A 99 2.92 0.27 7.62
N ILE A 100 3.16 -0.71 6.76
CA ILE A 100 4.52 -1.15 6.42
C ILE A 100 4.73 -0.95 4.94
N THR A 101 5.77 -0.20 4.58
CA THR A 101 6.17 0.05 3.20
C THR A 101 7.54 -0.54 2.91
N ALA A 102 7.79 -1.00 1.69
CA ALA A 102 9.13 -1.36 1.21
C ALA A 102 9.26 -0.91 -0.25
N ASP A 103 10.42 -0.37 -0.62
CA ASP A 103 10.68 0.15 -1.98
C ASP A 103 9.58 1.11 -2.49
N GLY A 104 9.05 1.95 -1.59
CA GLY A 104 7.97 2.90 -1.88
C GLY A 104 6.57 2.29 -2.00
N ARG A 105 6.40 0.99 -1.76
CA ARG A 105 5.12 0.27 -1.90
C ARG A 105 4.54 -0.11 -0.54
N LEU A 106 3.23 0.06 -0.36
CA LEU A 106 2.50 -0.39 0.83
C LEU A 106 2.34 -1.92 0.80
N LEU A 107 2.81 -2.59 1.84
CA LEU A 107 2.76 -4.05 1.98
C LEU A 107 1.75 -4.52 3.00
N PHE A 108 1.65 -3.81 4.14
CA PHE A 108 0.76 -4.17 5.23
C PHE A 108 0.08 -2.94 5.80
N ILE A 109 -1.15 -3.10 6.27
CA ILE A 109 -1.93 -2.06 6.94
C ILE A 109 -2.73 -2.64 8.11
N THR A 110 -3.01 -1.80 9.09
CA THR A 110 -3.98 -2.11 10.14
C THR A 110 -5.38 -2.29 9.55
N ALA A 111 -5.98 -3.48 9.72
CA ALA A 111 -7.31 -3.79 9.19
C ALA A 111 -8.46 -3.51 10.18
N GLU A 112 -8.21 -3.67 11.49
CA GLU A 112 -9.19 -3.44 12.54
C GLU A 112 -8.85 -2.16 13.33
N ARG A 113 -9.86 -1.52 13.91
CA ARG A 113 -9.63 -0.32 14.73
C ARG A 113 -8.85 -0.69 15.99
N HIS A 114 -7.61 -0.26 16.09
CA HIS A 114 -6.83 -0.36 17.34
C HIS A 114 -7.13 0.86 18.23
N ALA A 115 -8.23 0.81 18.97
CA ALA A 115 -8.62 1.89 19.88
C ALA A 115 -7.63 2.02 21.06
N VAL A 116 -7.29 3.25 21.41
CA VAL A 116 -6.45 3.58 22.57
C VAL A 116 -7.16 4.59 23.48
N PHE A 117 -6.71 4.68 24.73
CA PHE A 117 -7.31 5.54 25.77
C PHE A 117 -8.77 5.19 26.13
N THR A 118 -9.17 3.93 26.00
CA THR A 118 -10.53 3.44 26.29
C THR A 118 -10.78 3.05 27.76
N GLY A 119 -9.77 3.14 28.65
CA GLY A 119 -9.84 2.78 30.08
C GLY A 119 -8.45 2.66 30.74
N GLU A 120 -8.36 2.01 31.92
CA GLU A 120 -7.07 1.59 32.52
C GLU A 120 -6.45 0.45 31.71
N GLY A 121 -5.80 0.80 30.61
CA GLY A 121 -4.92 -0.08 29.84
C GLY A 121 -3.51 0.48 29.82
N PRO A 122 -2.48 -0.36 29.66
CA PRO A 122 -1.09 0.11 29.64
C PRO A 122 -0.87 1.09 28.48
N ASP A 123 0.14 1.96 28.61
CA ASP A 123 0.73 2.78 27.52
C ASP A 123 1.39 1.92 26.42
N ARG A 124 1.06 0.62 26.39
CA ARG A 124 1.59 -0.39 25.49
C ARG A 124 0.48 -0.93 24.58
N ALA A 125 0.68 -0.81 23.27
CA ALA A 125 -0.26 -1.30 22.27
C ALA A 125 0.46 -2.15 21.21
N ASP A 126 0.18 -3.46 21.20
CA ASP A 126 0.66 -4.31 20.12
C ASP A 126 -0.33 -4.28 18.94
N ILE A 127 0.18 -3.98 17.74
CA ILE A 127 -0.60 -3.79 16.52
C ILE A 127 -0.35 -4.99 15.60
N VAL A 128 -1.44 -5.60 15.13
CA VAL A 128 -1.38 -6.64 14.11
C VAL A 128 -1.77 -6.00 12.79
N VAL A 129 -0.83 -5.92 11.86
CA VAL A 129 -1.12 -5.50 10.49
C VAL A 129 -1.43 -6.72 9.65
N GLN A 130 -2.30 -6.51 8.66
CA GLN A 130 -2.61 -7.52 7.66
C GLN A 130 -1.93 -7.13 6.37
N ARG A 131 -1.52 -8.13 5.59
CA ARG A 131 -1.05 -7.87 4.23
C ARG A 131 -2.15 -7.11 3.52
N VAL A 132 -1.76 -6.09 2.77
CA VAL A 132 -2.63 -5.55 1.74
C VAL A 132 -2.80 -6.67 0.71
N THR A 133 -3.84 -7.49 0.89
CA THR A 133 -4.52 -8.08 -0.26
C THR A 133 -5.16 -6.91 -1.00
N ASP A 134 -5.30 -7.01 -2.31
CA ASP A 134 -5.77 -5.93 -3.18
C ASP A 134 -7.24 -5.49 -2.91
N ALA A 135 -7.59 -5.14 -1.68
CA ALA A 135 -8.81 -4.46 -1.27
C ALA A 135 -8.53 -2.96 -1.05
N GLY A 136 -7.61 -2.41 -1.84
CA GLY A 136 -7.19 -1.01 -1.77
C GLY A 136 -6.28 -0.56 -2.91
N PHE A 137 -5.67 -1.50 -3.63
CA PHE A 137 -5.09 -1.27 -4.96
C PHE A 137 -5.87 -2.10 -5.96
N ALA A 138 -6.09 -1.59 -7.17
CA ALA A 138 -6.65 -2.39 -8.24
C ALA A 138 -5.83 -3.69 -8.41
N SER A 139 -6.47 -4.77 -8.86
CA SER A 139 -5.83 -6.05 -9.13
C SER A 139 -6.25 -6.54 -10.50
N PRO A 140 -5.36 -7.18 -11.28
CA PRO A 140 -5.77 -7.85 -12.51
C PRO A 140 -6.43 -9.20 -12.20
N ALA A 141 -6.49 -9.63 -10.92
CA ALA A 141 -7.18 -10.85 -10.54
C ALA A 141 -8.68 -10.77 -10.83
N GLY A 142 -9.23 -11.87 -11.38
CA GLY A 142 -10.62 -11.97 -11.80
C GLY A 142 -10.79 -12.78 -13.07
N SER A 143 -12.04 -12.83 -13.54
CA SER A 143 -12.43 -13.46 -14.80
C SER A 143 -12.71 -12.40 -15.86
N TRP A 144 -12.06 -12.56 -17.01
CA TRP A 144 -12.03 -11.54 -18.04
C TRP A 144 -12.38 -12.13 -19.41
N LEU A 145 -13.17 -11.39 -20.19
CA LEU A 145 -13.51 -11.67 -21.58
C LEU A 145 -12.74 -10.71 -22.50
N ALA A 146 -11.98 -11.24 -23.44
CA ALA A 146 -11.27 -10.40 -24.41
C ALA A 146 -12.26 -9.64 -25.31
N GLN A 147 -12.02 -8.34 -25.48
CA GLN A 147 -12.75 -7.46 -26.39
C GLN A 147 -11.86 -7.00 -27.55
N GLU A 148 -10.57 -6.82 -27.29
CA GLU A 148 -9.56 -6.42 -28.26
C GLU A 148 -8.25 -7.17 -28.03
N ILE A 149 -7.60 -7.57 -29.11
CA ILE A 149 -6.32 -8.28 -29.15
C ILE A 149 -5.45 -7.62 -30.23
N ASP A 150 -4.31 -7.06 -29.81
CA ASP A 150 -3.31 -6.41 -30.67
C ASP A 150 -3.89 -5.30 -31.56
N GLY A 151 -4.72 -4.43 -30.97
CA GLY A 151 -5.41 -3.35 -31.70
C GLY A 151 -6.58 -3.80 -32.58
N GLY A 152 -6.83 -5.11 -32.68
CA GLY A 152 -7.94 -5.70 -33.44
C GLY A 152 -9.07 -6.18 -32.54
N GLY A 153 -10.32 -6.09 -32.99
CA GLY A 153 -11.45 -6.67 -32.26
C GLY A 153 -11.40 -8.20 -32.20
N VAL A 154 -12.24 -8.78 -31.34
CA VAL A 154 -12.47 -10.24 -31.31
C VAL A 154 -13.45 -10.68 -32.40
N SER A 155 -13.26 -11.90 -32.90
CA SER A 155 -14.13 -12.54 -33.89
C SER A 155 -15.48 -12.92 -33.30
N ASP A 156 -16.55 -12.66 -34.05
CA ASP A 156 -17.92 -12.99 -33.64
C ASP A 156 -18.06 -14.48 -33.28
N GLY A 157 -18.66 -14.74 -32.11
CA GLY A 157 -18.89 -16.09 -31.60
C GLY A 157 -17.65 -16.80 -31.04
N VAL A 158 -16.45 -16.20 -31.12
CA VAL A 158 -15.22 -16.76 -30.52
C VAL A 158 -14.99 -16.12 -29.16
N ARG A 159 -15.38 -16.83 -28.09
CA ARG A 159 -15.14 -16.37 -26.71
C ARG A 159 -13.73 -16.72 -26.26
N THR A 160 -12.93 -15.69 -26.00
CA THR A 160 -11.60 -15.80 -25.38
C THR A 160 -11.67 -15.33 -23.94
N LEU A 161 -11.36 -16.22 -23.01
CA LEU A 161 -11.48 -16.00 -21.57
C LEU A 161 -10.12 -16.10 -20.90
N LEU A 162 -9.85 -15.19 -19.98
CA LEU A 162 -8.66 -15.15 -19.15
C LEU A 162 -9.07 -15.05 -17.68
N ASP A 163 -8.71 -16.06 -16.90
CA ASP A 163 -8.85 -16.07 -15.45
C ASP A 163 -7.49 -15.87 -14.81
N ILE A 164 -7.37 -14.87 -13.94
CA ILE A 164 -6.16 -14.55 -13.19
C ILE A 164 -6.48 -14.72 -11.70
N GLY A 165 -5.82 -15.67 -11.03
CA GLY A 165 -5.91 -15.86 -9.60
C GLY A 165 -5.09 -14.82 -8.83
N ALA A 166 -5.51 -14.50 -7.61
CA ALA A 166 -4.76 -13.60 -6.73
C ALA A 166 -3.36 -14.14 -6.34
N ASP A 167 -3.15 -15.44 -6.51
CA ASP A 167 -1.87 -16.13 -6.33
C ASP A 167 -1.01 -16.16 -7.61
N GLY A 168 -1.48 -15.53 -8.69
CA GLY A 168 -0.82 -15.55 -10.00
C GLY A 168 -1.11 -16.81 -10.82
N SER A 169 -2.02 -17.68 -10.39
CA SER A 169 -2.49 -18.76 -11.28
C SER A 169 -3.21 -18.19 -12.50
N VAL A 170 -3.02 -18.80 -13.67
CA VAL A 170 -3.67 -18.39 -14.91
C VAL A 170 -4.39 -19.58 -15.52
N SER A 171 -5.64 -19.36 -15.92
CA SER A 171 -6.44 -20.34 -16.66
C SER A 171 -7.34 -19.66 -17.66
N GLY A 172 -7.99 -20.44 -18.53
CA GLY A 172 -9.04 -19.91 -19.40
C GLY A 172 -9.11 -20.65 -20.73
N ARG A 173 -9.54 -19.94 -21.76
CA ARG A 173 -9.67 -20.44 -23.13
C ARG A 173 -9.21 -19.39 -24.13
N GLY A 174 -8.23 -19.72 -24.96
CA GLY A 174 -7.68 -18.80 -25.97
C GLY A 174 -8.63 -18.50 -27.13
N GLY A 175 -9.65 -19.33 -27.30
CA GLY A 175 -10.72 -19.22 -28.31
C GLY A 175 -11.15 -20.61 -28.75
N CYS A 176 -10.17 -21.49 -28.99
CA CYS A 176 -10.37 -22.89 -29.35
C CYS A 176 -10.02 -23.81 -28.17
N ASN A 177 -8.79 -23.68 -27.68
CA ASN A 177 -8.16 -24.51 -26.67
C ASN A 177 -8.29 -23.92 -25.26
N SER A 178 -8.43 -24.81 -24.29
CA SER A 178 -8.22 -24.44 -22.89
C SER A 178 -6.73 -24.19 -22.65
N MET A 179 -6.44 -23.20 -21.82
CA MET A 179 -5.08 -22.82 -21.44
C MET A 179 -4.90 -22.79 -19.93
N GLY A 180 -3.64 -22.90 -19.50
CA GLY A 180 -3.24 -22.73 -18.12
C GLY A 180 -1.78 -22.28 -18.01
N GLY A 181 -1.43 -21.70 -16.87
CA GLY A 181 -0.08 -21.23 -16.60
C GLY A 181 -0.02 -20.45 -15.30
N ASN A 182 0.97 -19.57 -15.21
CA ASN A 182 1.13 -18.64 -14.11
C ASN A 182 1.50 -17.25 -14.62
N ALA A 183 1.34 -16.25 -13.75
CA ALA A 183 1.81 -14.90 -13.93
C ALA A 183 2.49 -14.43 -12.64
N THR A 184 3.54 -13.63 -12.79
CA THR A 184 4.13 -12.86 -11.70
C THR A 184 3.50 -11.47 -11.70
N ILE A 185 2.85 -11.10 -10.59
CA ILE A 185 2.15 -9.82 -10.43
C ILE A 185 2.89 -9.01 -9.37
N GLU A 186 3.41 -7.85 -9.77
CA GLU A 186 4.20 -6.97 -8.93
C GLU A 186 3.75 -5.52 -9.12
N GLY A 187 2.70 -5.13 -8.41
CA GLY A 187 2.13 -3.79 -8.52
C GLY A 187 1.41 -3.69 -9.85
N GLU A 188 1.70 -2.66 -10.64
CA GLU A 188 1.15 -2.48 -12.00
C GLU A 188 1.84 -3.36 -13.06
N ASN A 189 2.90 -4.08 -12.68
CA ASN A 189 3.58 -5.00 -13.58
C ASN A 189 2.95 -6.39 -13.51
N ILE A 190 2.80 -7.02 -14.66
CA ILE A 190 2.40 -8.42 -14.79
C ILE A 190 3.21 -9.08 -15.89
N ARG A 191 3.74 -10.27 -15.62
CA ARG A 191 4.42 -11.10 -16.63
C ARG A 191 3.83 -12.48 -16.61
N PHE A 192 3.27 -12.90 -17.74
CA PHE A 192 2.85 -14.27 -17.91
C PHE A 192 4.08 -15.15 -18.07
N GLY A 193 4.12 -16.26 -17.32
CA GLY A 193 5.08 -17.32 -17.51
C GLY A 193 4.72 -18.15 -18.73
N ARG A 194 5.22 -19.40 -18.75
CA ARG A 194 4.91 -20.31 -19.85
C ARG A 194 3.42 -20.67 -19.80
N ILE A 195 2.68 -20.27 -20.83
CA ILE A 195 1.31 -20.72 -21.07
C ILE A 195 1.34 -22.08 -21.77
N VAL A 196 0.54 -23.01 -21.28
CA VAL A 196 0.29 -24.30 -21.91
C VAL A 196 -1.16 -24.38 -22.36
N ALA A 197 -1.40 -24.99 -23.51
CA ALA A 197 -2.73 -25.14 -24.07
C ALA A 197 -2.96 -26.56 -24.61
N THR A 198 -4.22 -26.96 -24.70
CA THR A 198 -4.62 -28.17 -25.44
C THR A 198 -4.40 -27.97 -26.96
N GLN A 199 -4.57 -29.03 -27.75
CA GLN A 199 -4.43 -28.99 -29.21
C GLN A 199 -5.64 -29.60 -29.91
N MET A 200 -6.79 -28.94 -29.83
CA MET A 200 -7.98 -29.25 -30.62
C MET A 200 -8.03 -28.42 -31.90
N ALA A 201 -8.65 -28.96 -32.94
CA ALA A 201 -8.92 -28.24 -34.17
C ALA A 201 -10.30 -27.57 -34.08
N CYS A 202 -10.36 -26.27 -34.38
CA CYS A 202 -11.60 -25.50 -34.46
C CYS A 202 -11.73 -24.83 -35.84
N ALA A 203 -12.75 -23.99 -36.00
CA ALA A 203 -12.86 -23.13 -37.17
C ALA A 203 -11.63 -22.19 -37.28
N PRO A 204 -11.18 -21.83 -38.51
CA PRO A 204 -9.98 -21.03 -38.72
C PRO A 204 -9.94 -19.72 -37.92
N ALA A 205 -11.07 -19.00 -37.83
CA ALA A 205 -11.15 -17.74 -37.08
C ALA A 205 -10.84 -17.92 -35.58
N ALA A 206 -11.30 -19.03 -34.98
CA ALA A 206 -11.03 -19.31 -33.57
C ALA A 206 -9.56 -19.64 -33.31
N MET A 207 -8.93 -20.35 -34.25
CA MET A 207 -7.50 -20.68 -34.17
C MET A 207 -6.61 -19.47 -34.40
N GLU A 208 -6.96 -18.60 -35.35
CA GLU A 208 -6.23 -17.34 -35.59
C GLU A 208 -6.28 -16.42 -34.37
N GLN A 209 -7.48 -16.22 -33.81
CA GLN A 209 -7.66 -15.42 -32.60
C GLN A 209 -6.87 -15.98 -31.41
N GLU A 210 -6.88 -17.30 -31.23
CA GLU A 210 -6.10 -17.95 -30.18
C GLU A 210 -4.60 -17.72 -30.34
N GLY A 211 -4.07 -17.83 -31.55
CA GLY A 211 -2.66 -17.56 -31.82
C GLY A 211 -2.28 -16.12 -31.48
N LYS A 212 -3.11 -15.14 -31.90
CA LYS A 212 -2.90 -13.72 -31.55
C LYS A 212 -2.96 -13.49 -30.05
N PHE A 213 -3.93 -14.11 -29.38
CA PHE A 213 -4.12 -13.96 -27.94
C PHE A 213 -2.91 -14.49 -27.15
N PHE A 214 -2.41 -15.68 -27.49
CA PHE A 214 -1.24 -16.24 -26.81
C PHE A 214 0.03 -15.44 -27.09
N ALA A 215 0.24 -14.97 -28.32
CA ALA A 215 1.36 -14.09 -28.63
C ALA A 215 1.28 -12.79 -27.81
N ALA A 216 0.10 -12.16 -27.72
CA ALA A 216 -0.09 -10.96 -26.92
C ALA A 216 0.25 -11.21 -25.44
N LEU A 217 -0.18 -12.33 -24.84
CA LEU A 217 0.14 -12.67 -23.44
C LEU A 217 1.67 -12.77 -23.19
N GLU A 218 2.44 -13.25 -24.16
CA GLU A 218 3.92 -13.33 -24.06
C GLU A 218 4.58 -11.94 -24.01
N ASP A 219 3.95 -10.93 -24.63
CA ASP A 219 4.45 -9.57 -24.72
C ASP A 219 4.02 -8.67 -23.56
N VAL A 220 2.96 -9.03 -22.82
CA VAL A 220 2.47 -8.25 -21.67
C VAL A 220 3.56 -8.04 -20.62
N ARG A 221 3.71 -6.79 -20.17
CA ARG A 221 4.60 -6.38 -19.08
C ARG A 221 3.87 -5.62 -17.96
N ALA A 222 2.76 -4.98 -18.28
CA ALA A 222 2.02 -4.15 -17.32
C ALA A 222 0.51 -4.30 -17.52
N TRP A 223 -0.26 -3.85 -16.54
CA TRP A 223 -1.72 -3.83 -16.58
C TRP A 223 -2.28 -2.52 -16.03
N ARG A 224 -3.49 -2.17 -16.46
CA ARG A 224 -4.29 -1.07 -15.92
C ARG A 224 -5.73 -1.52 -15.76
N LEU A 225 -6.39 -1.04 -14.73
CA LEU A 225 -7.81 -1.33 -14.49
C LEU A 225 -8.60 -0.03 -14.40
N ASP A 226 -9.65 0.06 -15.22
CA ASP A 226 -10.64 1.14 -15.19
C ASP A 226 -12.03 0.52 -15.03
N GLY A 227 -12.54 0.50 -13.78
CA GLY A 227 -13.77 -0.19 -13.43
C GLY A 227 -13.74 -1.68 -13.81
N ASP A 228 -14.61 -2.07 -14.75
CA ASP A 228 -14.72 -3.43 -15.25
C ASP A 228 -13.90 -3.68 -16.54
N ARG A 229 -12.98 -2.77 -16.88
CA ARG A 229 -12.13 -2.86 -18.07
C ARG A 229 -10.66 -3.04 -17.68
N LEU A 230 -10.10 -4.19 -18.01
CA LEU A 230 -8.68 -4.52 -17.84
C LEU A 230 -7.93 -4.26 -19.16
N GLU A 231 -6.90 -3.43 -19.11
CA GLU A 231 -5.93 -3.26 -20.19
C GLU A 231 -4.63 -3.99 -19.83
N LEU A 232 -4.06 -4.74 -20.76
CA LEU A 232 -2.72 -5.30 -20.64
C LEU A 232 -1.81 -4.63 -21.67
N LEU A 233 -0.63 -4.24 -21.22
CA LEU A 233 0.29 -3.40 -21.96
C LEU A 233 1.62 -4.12 -22.19
N ASP A 234 2.24 -3.83 -23.33
CA ASP A 234 3.56 -4.33 -23.68
C ASP A 234 4.70 -3.58 -22.93
N ALA A 235 5.95 -3.88 -23.28
CA ALA A 235 7.12 -3.22 -22.71
C ALA A 235 7.25 -1.73 -23.10
N GLY A 236 6.64 -1.32 -24.20
CA GLY A 236 6.60 0.07 -24.68
C GLY A 236 5.46 0.89 -24.08
N GLY A 237 4.56 0.26 -23.33
CA GLY A 237 3.36 0.89 -22.76
C GLY A 237 2.20 1.00 -23.74
N ALA A 238 2.24 0.27 -24.86
CA ALA A 238 1.11 0.14 -25.78
C ALA A 238 0.10 -0.88 -25.23
N VAL A 239 -1.20 -0.58 -25.34
CA VAL A 239 -2.26 -1.52 -24.96
C VAL A 239 -2.37 -2.58 -26.04
N ILE A 240 -2.16 -3.84 -25.67
CA ILE A 240 -2.18 -4.99 -26.59
C ILE A 240 -3.33 -5.96 -26.29
N LEU A 241 -3.96 -5.86 -25.12
CA LEU A 241 -5.20 -6.57 -24.81
C LEU A 241 -6.16 -5.64 -24.06
N VAL A 242 -7.43 -5.66 -24.44
CA VAL A 242 -8.52 -5.04 -23.71
C VAL A 242 -9.51 -6.12 -23.34
N LEU A 243 -9.82 -6.25 -22.05
CA LEU A 243 -10.75 -7.25 -21.54
C LEU A 243 -11.86 -6.60 -20.70
N ALA A 244 -13.07 -7.13 -20.79
CA ALA A 244 -14.19 -6.82 -19.91
C ALA A 244 -14.27 -7.84 -18.77
N ARG A 245 -14.73 -7.41 -17.60
CA ARG A 245 -15.12 -8.31 -16.53
C ARG A 245 -16.27 -9.22 -16.99
N GLN A 246 -16.15 -10.51 -16.71
CA GLN A 246 -17.17 -11.52 -17.01
C GLN A 246 -18.25 -11.58 -15.93
#